data_AF-A0A6H9GN24-F1
#
_entry.id   AF-A0A6H9GN24-F1
#
_cell.length_a   1.000
_cell.length_b   1.000
_cell.length_c   1.000
_cell.angle_alpha   90.00
_cell.angle_beta   90.00
_cell.angle_gamma   90.00
#
_symmetry.space_group_name_H-M   'P 1'
#
loop_
_entity.id
_entity.type
_entity.pdbx_description
1 polymer ?
#
loop_
_entity_poly.entity_id
_entity_poly.type
_entity_poly.pdbx_seq_one_letter_code
_entity_poly.pdbx_strand_id
1 'polypeptide(L)'
;MSKVLSFSISDRYLDKLRSLYPELTENLAAKQFLIDQLDAGLDDNLDTNLDDKLKILIEKSLEDSLDAKLDDRLDATEKSISKWILDFDNRIKDIDREIKDRSIAIDDQIEKIKNRLDNWTLATSSDIKDVKDKSIAIDHQIKAIEARLDESLDKNLDDSLDESLDSSLYEGYSEIFIDRLDENLDDSLDNELNDKLDETLDNNLDDRLDDTSDDIESPNNSINDKEQGQPIELNSIEPAIEPDGQWLTLKEILGQHRKDWPKSIEGLRRKAIREEWPRRDRENRKEYQIP
;
A
#
# COMPACT_ATOMS: atom_id res chain seq x y z
N MET A 1 -28.11 -109.36 28.19
CA MET A 1 -28.76 -110.24 29.19
C MET A 1 -27.78 -111.34 29.58
N SER A 2 -27.04 -111.17 30.69
CA SER A 2 -26.27 -112.27 31.27
C SER A 2 -26.88 -112.58 32.64
N LYS A 3 -27.46 -113.77 32.77
CA LYS A 3 -28.14 -114.22 33.99
C LYS A 3 -27.08 -114.46 35.05
N VAL A 4 -27.02 -113.60 36.05
CA VAL A 4 -26.32 -113.87 37.32
C VAL A 4 -27.08 -115.00 38.01
N LEU A 5 -26.55 -116.21 37.93
CA LEU A 5 -26.97 -117.34 38.76
C LEU A 5 -26.42 -117.09 40.17
N SER A 6 -27.14 -116.31 40.97
CA SER A 6 -26.89 -116.25 42.41
C SER A 6 -27.36 -117.57 43.04
N PHE A 7 -26.44 -118.51 43.23
CA PHE A 7 -26.69 -119.67 44.08
C PHE A 7 -26.75 -119.20 45.53
N SER A 8 -27.96 -119.00 46.05
CA SER A 8 -28.18 -118.88 47.49
C SER A 8 -27.96 -120.26 48.09
N ILE A 9 -26.76 -120.51 48.60
CA ILE A 9 -26.50 -121.68 49.45
C ILE A 9 -27.39 -121.46 50.69
N SER A 10 -28.38 -122.32 50.89
CA SER A 10 -29.28 -122.24 52.04
C SER A 10 -28.45 -122.28 53.32
N ASP A 11 -28.73 -121.40 54.29
CA ASP A 11 -27.97 -121.29 55.56
C ASP A 11 -27.76 -122.66 56.24
N ARG A 12 -28.73 -123.58 56.11
CA ARG A 12 -28.61 -124.96 56.60
C ARG A 12 -27.43 -125.76 56.02
N TYR A 13 -27.10 -125.54 54.75
CA TYR A 13 -25.97 -126.19 54.08
C TYR A 13 -24.63 -125.59 54.52
N LEU A 14 -24.60 -124.27 54.75
CA LEU A 14 -23.45 -123.59 55.32
C LEU A 14 -23.20 -124.01 56.78
N ASP A 15 -24.25 -124.12 57.59
CA ASP A 15 -24.17 -124.62 58.97
C ASP A 15 -23.66 -126.05 59.03
N LYS A 16 -24.07 -126.91 58.09
CA LYS A 16 -23.60 -128.29 58.02
C LYS A 16 -22.12 -128.38 57.63
N LEU A 17 -21.67 -127.54 56.70
CA LEU A 17 -20.24 -127.43 56.35
C LEU A 17 -19.41 -126.90 57.53
N ARG A 18 -19.95 -125.91 58.26
CA ARG A 18 -19.32 -125.33 59.46
C ARG A 18 -19.21 -126.34 60.61
N SER A 19 -20.19 -127.23 60.75
CA SER A 19 -20.19 -128.30 61.75
C SER A 19 -19.28 -129.48 61.40
N LEU A 20 -19.13 -129.83 60.12
CA LEU A 20 -18.33 -130.98 59.68
C LEU A 20 -16.85 -130.65 59.47
N TYR A 21 -16.54 -129.41 59.09
CA TYR A 21 -15.18 -128.95 58.81
C TYR A 21 -14.93 -127.56 59.41
N PRO A 22 -14.93 -127.45 60.76
CA PRO A 22 -14.77 -126.16 61.45
C PRO A 22 -13.42 -125.51 61.11
N GLU A 23 -12.32 -126.26 61.13
CA GLU A 23 -10.98 -125.74 60.83
C GLU A 23 -10.84 -125.18 59.41
N LEU A 24 -11.45 -125.83 58.41
CA LEU A 24 -11.40 -125.36 57.02
C LEU A 24 -12.19 -124.06 56.83
N THR A 25 -13.34 -123.97 57.51
CA THR A 25 -14.22 -122.78 57.44
C THR A 25 -13.60 -121.60 58.18
N GLU A 26 -12.96 -121.86 59.33
CA GLU A 26 -12.18 -120.85 60.07
C GLU A 26 -10.95 -120.39 59.26
N ASN A 27 -10.25 -121.30 58.58
CA ASN A 27 -9.10 -120.94 57.74
C ASN A 27 -9.53 -120.08 56.53
N LEU A 28 -10.67 -120.41 55.90
CA LEU A 28 -11.21 -119.61 54.80
C LEU A 28 -11.64 -118.21 55.28
N ALA A 29 -12.31 -118.13 56.42
CA ALA A 29 -12.70 -116.86 57.04
C ALA A 29 -11.47 -116.03 57.45
N ALA A 30 -10.42 -116.66 57.99
CA ALA A 30 -9.17 -116.00 58.31
C ALA A 30 -8.45 -115.49 57.05
N LYS A 31 -8.47 -116.24 55.95
CA LYS A 31 -7.93 -115.77 54.66
C LYS A 31 -8.71 -114.58 54.11
N GLN A 32 -10.04 -114.63 54.14
CA GLN A 32 -10.86 -113.50 53.69
C GLN A 32 -10.62 -112.26 54.56
N PHE A 33 -10.53 -112.43 55.88
CA PHE A 33 -10.21 -111.35 56.81
C PHE A 33 -8.82 -110.72 56.53
N LEU A 34 -7.81 -111.53 56.21
CA LEU A 34 -6.50 -111.03 55.81
C LEU A 34 -6.53 -110.30 54.47
N ILE A 35 -7.33 -110.77 53.51
CA ILE A 35 -7.53 -110.09 52.21
C ILE A 35 -8.22 -108.76 52.42
N ASP A 36 -9.31 -108.70 53.18
CA ASP A 36 -10.04 -107.45 53.44
C ASP A 36 -9.16 -106.43 54.20
N GLN A 37 -8.31 -106.89 55.13
CA GLN A 37 -7.30 -106.03 55.78
C GLN A 37 -6.23 -105.52 54.82
N LEU A 38 -5.76 -106.38 53.91
CA LEU A 38 -4.78 -106.00 52.90
C LEU A 38 -5.38 -105.03 51.89
N ASP A 39 -6.60 -105.27 51.42
CA ASP A 39 -7.30 -104.42 50.48
C ASP A 39 -7.63 -103.06 51.11
N ALA A 40 -8.20 -103.02 52.32
CA ALA A 40 -8.44 -101.75 53.02
C ALA A 40 -7.14 -101.00 53.35
N GLY A 41 -6.09 -101.72 53.73
CA GLY A 41 -4.77 -101.13 54.00
C GLY A 41 -4.07 -100.65 52.73
N LEU A 42 -4.31 -101.28 51.57
CA LEU A 42 -3.80 -100.85 50.28
C LEU A 42 -4.61 -99.65 49.76
N ASP A 43 -5.92 -99.67 49.84
CA ASP A 43 -6.80 -98.59 49.33
C ASP A 43 -6.56 -97.32 50.15
N ASP A 44 -6.80 -97.35 51.47
CA ASP A 44 -6.77 -96.13 52.28
C ASP A 44 -5.36 -95.58 52.48
N ASN A 45 -4.35 -96.42 52.72
CA ASN A 45 -3.01 -95.95 53.03
C ASN A 45 -2.18 -95.67 51.77
N LEU A 46 -2.37 -96.40 50.67
CA LEU A 46 -1.63 -96.10 49.44
C LEU A 46 -2.19 -94.84 48.79
N ASP A 47 -3.51 -94.71 48.67
CA ASP A 47 -4.11 -93.54 48.01
C ASP A 47 -3.86 -92.25 48.78
N THR A 48 -4.10 -92.23 50.10
CA THR A 48 -3.87 -91.01 50.90
C THR A 48 -2.38 -90.63 50.96
N ASN A 49 -1.48 -91.60 51.12
CA ASN A 49 -0.04 -91.33 51.18
C ASN A 49 0.51 -90.89 49.83
N LEU A 50 0.02 -91.47 48.74
CA LEU A 50 0.40 -91.10 47.39
C LEU A 50 -0.12 -89.71 47.04
N ASP A 51 -1.38 -89.41 47.35
CA ASP A 51 -1.99 -88.10 47.12
C ASP A 51 -1.27 -87.00 47.91
N ASP A 52 -1.01 -87.20 49.20
CA ASP A 52 -0.28 -86.21 50.02
C ASP A 52 1.14 -85.99 49.51
N LYS A 53 1.85 -87.06 49.12
CA LYS A 53 3.21 -86.94 48.56
C LYS A 53 3.22 -86.27 47.20
N LEU A 54 2.28 -86.63 46.31
CA LEU A 54 2.16 -86.01 45.00
C LEU A 54 1.81 -84.54 45.13
N LYS A 55 0.87 -84.20 46.01
CA LYS A 55 0.50 -82.82 46.30
C LYS A 55 1.70 -82.01 46.79
N ILE A 56 2.43 -82.49 47.79
CA ILE A 56 3.62 -81.81 48.32
C ILE A 56 4.69 -81.65 47.24
N LEU A 57 4.95 -82.70 46.44
CA LEU A 57 5.96 -82.64 45.37
C LEU A 57 5.57 -81.66 44.25
N ILE A 58 4.29 -81.66 43.85
CA ILE A 58 3.79 -80.77 42.80
C ILE A 58 3.78 -79.33 43.30
N GLU A 59 3.26 -79.07 44.50
CA GLU A 59 3.23 -77.72 45.10
C GLU A 59 4.65 -77.16 45.19
N LYS A 60 5.58 -77.91 45.78
CA LYS A 60 6.97 -77.48 45.92
C LYS A 60 7.65 -77.26 44.57
N SER A 61 7.48 -78.18 43.62
CA SER A 61 8.11 -78.05 42.30
C SER A 61 7.53 -76.88 41.49
N LEU A 62 6.24 -76.59 41.65
CA LEU A 62 5.61 -75.44 41.00
C LEU A 62 6.05 -74.13 41.65
N GLU A 63 6.09 -74.08 42.98
CA GLU A 63 6.56 -72.91 43.75
C GLU A 63 8.00 -72.58 43.36
N ASP A 64 8.93 -73.53 43.51
CA ASP A 64 10.34 -73.33 43.18
C ASP A 64 10.55 -72.93 41.70
N SER A 65 9.81 -73.55 40.77
CA SER A 65 9.93 -73.23 39.34
C SER A 65 9.28 -71.90 38.95
N LEU A 66 8.18 -71.52 39.58
CA LEU A 66 7.48 -70.26 39.30
C LEU A 66 8.28 -69.10 39.87
N ASP A 67 8.75 -69.21 41.10
CA ASP A 67 9.54 -68.17 41.76
C ASP A 67 10.82 -67.88 40.96
N ALA A 68 11.60 -68.90 40.62
CA ALA A 68 12.81 -68.71 39.82
C ALA A 68 12.53 -68.05 38.46
N LYS A 69 11.47 -68.48 37.76
CA LYS A 69 11.11 -67.89 36.46
C LYS A 69 10.56 -66.47 36.60
N LEU A 70 9.83 -66.18 37.67
CA LEU A 70 9.27 -64.86 37.92
C LEU A 70 10.41 -63.89 38.25
N ASP A 71 11.34 -64.29 39.11
CA ASP A 71 12.51 -63.51 39.50
C ASP A 71 13.41 -63.20 38.30
N ASP A 72 13.75 -64.19 37.48
CA ASP A 72 14.56 -64.00 36.27
C ASP A 72 13.87 -63.02 35.30
N ARG A 73 12.55 -63.14 35.12
CA ARG A 73 11.79 -62.23 34.26
C ARG A 73 11.69 -60.83 34.85
N LEU A 74 11.45 -60.71 36.15
CA LEU A 74 11.38 -59.43 36.84
C LEU A 74 12.73 -58.70 36.74
N ASP A 75 13.84 -59.36 37.06
CA ASP A 75 15.19 -58.81 36.95
C ASP A 75 15.52 -58.38 35.51
N ALA A 76 15.19 -59.20 34.52
CA ALA A 76 15.37 -58.84 33.11
C ALA A 76 14.53 -57.61 32.71
N THR A 77 13.29 -57.51 33.20
CA THR A 77 12.44 -56.33 32.95
C THR A 77 12.95 -55.09 33.68
N GLU A 78 13.40 -55.23 34.92
CA GLU A 78 13.94 -54.14 35.74
C GLU A 78 15.21 -53.56 35.10
N LYS A 79 16.13 -54.42 34.65
CA LYS A 79 17.33 -54.02 33.89
C LYS A 79 16.97 -53.28 32.62
N SER A 80 15.97 -53.76 31.87
CA SER A 80 15.54 -53.14 30.63
C SER A 80 14.90 -51.76 30.87
N ILE A 81 14.05 -51.64 31.89
CA ILE A 81 13.43 -50.38 32.29
C ILE A 81 14.50 -49.39 32.77
N SER A 82 15.43 -49.84 33.61
CA SER A 82 16.53 -49.00 34.12
C SER A 82 17.38 -48.44 32.99
N LYS A 83 17.70 -49.27 31.99
CA LYS A 83 18.41 -48.83 30.79
C LYS A 83 17.62 -47.76 30.02
N TRP A 84 16.32 -47.96 29.82
CA TRP A 84 15.48 -47.01 29.12
C TRP A 84 15.36 -45.67 29.86
N ILE A 85 15.25 -45.71 31.19
CA ILE A 85 15.26 -44.52 32.03
C ILE A 85 16.58 -43.75 31.87
N LEU A 86 17.72 -44.44 31.89
CA LEU A 86 19.03 -43.83 31.70
C LEU A 86 19.18 -43.20 30.30
N ASP A 87 18.75 -43.91 29.26
CA ASP A 87 18.79 -43.40 27.89
C ASP A 87 17.90 -42.16 27.72
N PHE A 88 16.72 -42.14 28.35
CA PHE A 88 15.86 -40.97 28.36
C PHE A 88 16.43 -39.80 29.14
N ASP A 89 17.01 -40.04 30.31
CA ASP A 89 17.64 -38.98 31.11
C ASP A 89 18.77 -38.30 30.32
N ASN A 90 19.60 -39.09 29.64
CA ASN A 90 20.63 -38.56 28.74
C ASN A 90 20.02 -37.74 27.59
N ARG A 91 18.97 -38.26 26.95
CA ARG A 91 18.28 -37.55 25.86
C ARG A 91 17.65 -36.24 26.33
N ILE A 92 17.09 -36.20 27.55
CA ILE A 92 16.55 -34.97 28.15
C ILE A 92 17.67 -33.96 28.38
N LYS A 93 18.82 -34.39 28.91
CA LYS A 93 19.99 -33.50 29.10
C LYS A 93 20.52 -32.92 27.80
N ASP A 94 20.51 -33.72 26.73
CA ASP A 94 20.94 -33.25 25.42
C ASP A 94 19.96 -32.24 24.82
N ILE A 95 18.65 -32.48 24.97
CA ILE A 95 17.61 -31.52 24.59
C ILE A 95 17.75 -30.21 25.38
N ASP A 96 17.99 -30.28 26.69
CA ASP A 96 18.17 -29.10 27.53
C ASP A 96 19.38 -28.25 27.08
N ARG A 97 20.50 -28.91 26.79
CA ARG A 97 21.69 -28.25 26.25
C ARG A 97 21.41 -27.60 24.90
N GLU A 98 20.74 -28.32 23.99
CA GLU A 98 20.40 -27.78 22.67
C GLU A 98 19.45 -26.58 22.77
N ILE A 99 18.46 -26.62 23.66
CA ILE A 99 17.55 -25.50 23.91
C ILE A 99 18.33 -24.30 24.44
N LYS A 100 19.25 -24.51 25.37
CA LYS A 100 20.10 -23.45 25.92
C LYS A 100 20.98 -22.79 24.85
N ASP A 101 21.62 -23.59 24.01
CA ASP A 101 22.47 -23.09 22.93
C ASP A 101 21.65 -22.30 21.89
N ARG A 102 20.45 -22.81 21.54
CA ARG A 102 19.50 -22.10 20.67
C ARG A 102 19.02 -20.79 21.29
N SER A 103 18.77 -20.75 22.60
CA SER A 103 18.39 -19.51 23.30
C SER A 103 19.48 -18.46 23.19
N ILE A 104 20.73 -18.82 23.46
CA ILE A 104 21.88 -17.91 23.34
C ILE A 104 22.02 -17.39 21.91
N ALA A 105 21.89 -18.27 20.91
CA ALA A 105 21.97 -17.87 19.51
C ALA A 105 20.83 -16.90 19.10
N ILE A 106 19.63 -17.09 19.65
CA ILE A 106 18.50 -16.17 19.43
C ILE A 106 18.79 -14.81 20.08
N ASP A 107 19.32 -14.78 21.30
CA ASP A 107 19.69 -13.55 21.99
C ASP A 107 20.73 -12.75 21.19
N ASP A 108 21.76 -13.41 20.67
CA ASP A 108 22.77 -12.80 19.79
C ASP A 108 22.15 -12.22 18.49
N GLN A 109 21.17 -12.92 17.91
CA GLN A 109 20.45 -12.42 16.73
C GLN A 109 19.61 -11.19 17.06
N ILE A 110 18.92 -11.21 18.20
CA ILE A 110 18.14 -10.06 18.69
C ILE A 110 19.06 -8.85 18.88
N GLU A 111 20.24 -9.03 19.48
CA GLU A 111 21.21 -7.95 19.68
C GLU A 111 21.72 -7.38 18.35
N LYS A 112 22.05 -8.24 17.38
CA LYS A 112 22.43 -7.80 16.02
C LYS A 112 21.31 -7.00 15.34
N ILE A 113 20.06 -7.42 15.48
CA ILE A 113 18.91 -6.71 14.92
C ILE A 113 18.74 -5.34 15.59
N LYS A 114 18.85 -5.28 16.93
CA LYS A 114 18.79 -4.02 17.69
C LYS A 114 19.86 -3.04 17.22
N ASN A 115 21.11 -3.46 17.14
CA ASN A 115 22.22 -2.60 16.68
C ASN A 115 22.00 -2.09 15.25
N ARG A 116 21.47 -2.92 14.36
CA ARG A 116 21.12 -2.49 12.99
C ARG A 116 20.00 -1.47 12.99
N LEU A 117 18.99 -1.64 13.85
CA LEU A 117 17.87 -0.70 13.97
C LEU A 117 18.33 0.65 14.52
N ASP A 118 19.19 0.64 15.54
CA ASP A 118 19.75 1.86 16.13
C ASP A 118 20.57 2.64 15.08
N ASN A 119 21.44 1.94 14.34
CA ASN A 119 22.21 2.55 13.26
C ASN A 119 21.32 3.12 12.13
N TRP A 120 20.28 2.39 11.73
CA TRP A 120 19.33 2.86 10.73
C TRP A 120 18.56 4.11 11.21
N THR A 121 18.19 4.14 12.49
CA THR A 121 17.51 5.28 13.13
C THR A 121 18.41 6.52 13.18
N LEU A 122 19.69 6.35 13.53
CA LEU A 122 20.66 7.45 13.51
C LEU A 122 20.89 7.98 12.10
N ALA A 123 21.04 7.10 11.11
CA ALA A 123 21.23 7.48 9.71
C ALA A 123 20.02 8.25 9.17
N THR A 124 18.81 7.72 9.35
CA THR A 124 17.58 8.40 8.91
C THR A 124 17.34 9.72 9.64
N SER A 125 17.64 9.79 10.95
CA SER A 125 17.55 11.06 11.68
C SER A 125 18.54 12.10 11.14
N SER A 126 19.73 11.68 10.70
CA SER A 126 20.71 12.57 10.06
C SER A 126 20.19 13.06 8.71
N ASP A 127 19.71 12.15 7.86
CA ASP A 127 19.18 12.50 6.53
C ASP A 127 18.00 13.48 6.62
N ILE A 128 17.09 13.25 7.58
CA ILE A 128 15.96 14.15 7.84
C ILE A 128 16.44 15.54 8.25
N LYS A 129 17.48 15.62 9.09
CA LYS A 129 18.07 16.89 9.50
C LYS A 129 18.67 17.63 8.31
N ASP A 130 19.42 16.95 7.46
CA ASP A 130 20.03 17.56 6.27
C ASP A 130 18.97 18.08 5.29
N VAL A 131 17.89 17.34 5.08
CA VAL A 131 16.75 17.80 4.26
C VAL A 131 16.09 19.01 4.88
N LYS A 132 15.90 19.03 6.21
CA LYS A 132 15.34 20.17 6.93
C LYS A 132 16.21 21.41 6.79
N ASP A 133 17.52 21.28 6.95
CA ASP A 133 18.48 22.37 6.84
C ASP A 133 18.50 22.93 5.40
N LYS A 134 18.43 22.06 4.39
CA LYS A 134 18.27 22.47 2.98
C LYS A 134 16.94 23.21 2.73
N SER A 135 15.84 22.73 3.32
CA SER A 135 14.54 23.41 3.22
C SER A 135 14.61 24.84 3.77
N ILE A 136 15.21 25.02 4.94
CA ILE A 136 15.39 26.34 5.56
C ILE A 136 16.25 27.24 4.67
N ALA A 137 17.32 26.70 4.08
CA ALA A 137 18.16 27.46 3.16
C ALA A 137 17.41 27.90 1.90
N ILE A 138 16.57 27.03 1.33
CA ILE A 138 15.73 27.35 0.18
C ILE A 138 14.72 28.44 0.53
N ASP A 139 14.06 28.35 1.68
CA ASP A 139 13.10 29.38 2.13
C ASP A 139 13.78 30.75 2.25
N HIS A 140 14.99 30.81 2.79
CA HIS A 140 15.78 32.04 2.83
C HIS A 140 16.16 32.55 1.42
N GLN A 141 16.51 31.66 0.49
CA GLN A 141 16.79 32.04 -0.89
C GLN A 141 15.55 32.60 -1.60
N ILE A 142 14.39 31.97 -1.42
CA ILE A 142 13.11 32.44 -1.97
C ILE A 142 12.84 33.85 -1.45
N LYS A 143 12.93 34.07 -0.13
CA LYS A 143 12.69 35.38 0.47
C LYS A 143 13.66 36.45 -0.05
N ALA A 144 14.93 36.09 -0.26
CA ALA A 144 15.91 37.00 -0.84
C ALA A 144 15.61 37.32 -2.31
N ILE A 145 15.14 36.35 -3.08
CA ILE A 145 14.71 36.55 -4.48
C ILE A 145 13.47 37.43 -4.53
N GLU A 146 12.47 37.19 -3.68
CA GLU A 146 11.26 38.01 -3.55
C GLU A 146 11.62 39.46 -3.27
N ALA A 147 12.45 39.72 -2.25
CA ALA A 147 12.87 41.07 -1.91
C ALA A 147 13.61 41.79 -3.05
N ARG A 148 14.49 41.06 -3.76
CA ARG A 148 15.21 41.61 -4.92
C ARG A 148 14.29 41.89 -6.10
N LEU A 149 13.32 41.02 -6.36
CA LEU A 149 12.30 41.21 -7.39
C LEU A 149 11.47 42.44 -7.07
N ASP A 150 10.98 42.55 -5.84
CA ASP A 150 10.19 43.70 -5.36
C ASP A 150 10.97 45.00 -5.57
N GLU A 151 12.19 45.10 -5.04
CA GLU A 151 13.04 46.29 -5.18
C GLU A 151 13.37 46.60 -6.65
N SER A 152 13.66 45.57 -7.47
CA SER A 152 14.00 45.77 -8.88
C SER A 152 12.80 46.17 -9.73
N LEU A 153 11.61 45.66 -9.42
CA LEU A 153 10.40 46.01 -10.15
C LEU A 153 9.98 47.43 -9.76
N ASP A 154 9.89 47.72 -8.47
CA ASP A 154 9.49 49.04 -7.96
C ASP A 154 10.40 50.12 -8.54
N LYS A 155 11.72 49.95 -8.37
CA LYS A 155 12.68 50.97 -8.80
C LYS A 155 12.81 51.09 -10.32
N ASN A 156 12.98 49.98 -11.05
CA ASN A 156 13.20 50.09 -12.49
C ASN A 156 11.92 50.43 -13.26
N LEU A 157 10.74 49.97 -12.82
CA LEU A 157 9.50 50.41 -13.47
C LEU A 157 9.22 51.87 -13.17
N ASP A 158 9.32 52.33 -11.92
CA ASP A 158 9.08 53.73 -11.60
C ASP A 158 10.06 54.62 -12.36
N ASP A 159 11.38 54.39 -12.21
CA ASP A 159 12.40 55.23 -12.86
C ASP A 159 12.24 55.24 -14.40
N SER A 160 12.02 54.07 -15.02
CA SER A 160 11.90 53.98 -16.48
C SER A 160 10.59 54.53 -17.01
N LEU A 161 9.48 54.36 -16.28
CA LEU A 161 8.19 54.90 -16.71
C LEU A 161 8.19 56.41 -16.57
N ASP A 162 8.66 56.94 -15.45
CA ASP A 162 8.71 58.39 -15.18
C ASP A 162 9.58 59.09 -16.25
N GLU A 163 10.80 58.58 -16.49
CA GLU A 163 11.72 59.18 -17.46
C GLU A 163 11.21 59.07 -18.91
N SER A 164 10.62 57.93 -19.30
CA SER A 164 10.09 57.78 -20.66
C SER A 164 8.79 58.57 -20.90
N LEU A 165 7.89 58.64 -19.91
CA LEU A 165 6.68 59.44 -19.99
C LEU A 165 7.03 60.92 -20.03
N ASP A 166 7.86 61.42 -19.11
CA ASP A 166 8.24 62.83 -19.08
C ASP A 166 8.90 63.26 -20.39
N SER A 167 9.85 62.47 -20.89
CA SER A 167 10.58 62.82 -22.12
C SER A 167 9.68 62.77 -23.36
N SER A 168 8.89 61.69 -23.53
CA SER A 168 7.98 61.58 -24.68
C SER A 168 6.87 62.61 -24.66
N LEU A 169 6.35 62.94 -23.47
CA LEU A 169 5.31 63.95 -23.30
C LEU A 169 5.90 65.34 -23.58
N TYR A 170 7.06 65.68 -23.02
CA TYR A 170 7.71 66.96 -23.27
C TYR A 170 8.08 67.18 -24.75
N GLU A 171 8.65 66.16 -25.38
CA GLU A 171 9.05 66.21 -26.79
C GLU A 171 7.83 66.32 -27.70
N GLY A 172 6.80 65.49 -27.49
CA GLY A 172 5.55 65.56 -28.26
C GLY A 172 4.77 66.86 -28.05
N TYR A 173 4.72 67.40 -26.82
CA TYR A 173 4.12 68.71 -26.58
C TYR A 173 4.92 69.84 -27.25
N SER A 174 6.26 69.80 -27.20
CA SER A 174 7.08 70.83 -27.85
C SER A 174 6.90 70.80 -29.37
N GLU A 175 6.96 69.62 -29.99
CA GLU A 175 6.84 69.48 -31.45
C GLU A 175 5.46 69.94 -31.95
N ILE A 176 4.38 69.60 -31.23
CA ILE A 176 3.01 69.98 -31.63
C ILE A 176 2.69 71.44 -31.31
N PHE A 177 3.00 71.91 -30.10
CA PHE A 177 2.52 73.22 -29.62
C PHE A 177 3.51 74.36 -29.79
N ILE A 178 4.81 74.07 -29.86
CA ILE A 178 5.82 75.09 -30.12
C ILE A 178 6.07 75.08 -31.62
N ASP A 179 6.71 74.04 -32.14
CA ASP A 179 7.27 74.09 -33.49
C ASP A 179 6.17 74.18 -34.56
N ARG A 180 5.19 73.26 -34.51
CA ARG A 180 4.15 73.20 -35.54
C ARG A 180 3.15 74.36 -35.46
N LEU A 181 2.90 74.90 -34.27
CA LEU A 181 2.01 76.04 -34.11
C LEU A 181 2.71 77.34 -34.51
N ASP A 182 4.01 77.49 -34.24
CA ASP A 182 4.83 78.61 -34.66
C ASP A 182 4.98 78.63 -36.19
N GLU A 183 5.36 77.49 -36.81
CA GLU A 183 5.43 77.37 -38.28
C GLU A 183 4.09 77.68 -38.95
N ASN A 184 2.98 77.12 -38.46
CA ASN A 184 1.67 77.43 -39.06
C ASN A 184 1.25 78.88 -38.85
N LEU A 185 1.62 79.51 -37.72
CA LEU A 185 1.32 80.93 -37.51
C LEU A 185 2.15 81.80 -38.46
N ASP A 186 3.44 81.52 -38.59
CA ASP A 186 4.36 82.28 -39.42
C ASP A 186 3.99 82.12 -40.90
N ASP A 187 3.79 80.88 -41.38
CA ASP A 187 3.34 80.60 -42.75
C ASP A 187 1.97 81.21 -43.04
N SER A 188 1.02 81.14 -42.10
CA SER A 188 -0.30 81.73 -42.30
C SER A 188 -0.24 83.25 -42.31
N LEU A 189 0.59 83.87 -41.46
CA LEU A 189 0.77 85.32 -41.43
C LEU A 189 1.49 85.83 -42.67
N ASP A 190 2.56 85.16 -43.11
CA ASP A 190 3.31 85.53 -44.30
C ASP A 190 2.46 85.37 -45.55
N ASN A 191 1.77 84.24 -45.74
CA ASN A 191 0.88 84.07 -46.89
C ASN A 191 -0.28 85.06 -46.86
N GLU A 192 -0.95 85.25 -45.71
CA GLU A 192 -2.08 86.17 -45.65
C GLU A 192 -1.66 87.64 -45.82
N LEU A 193 -0.48 88.04 -45.31
CA LEU A 193 0.07 89.37 -45.55
C LEU A 193 0.49 89.55 -47.00
N ASN A 194 1.21 88.57 -47.57
CA ASN A 194 1.75 88.65 -48.91
C ASN A 194 0.64 88.61 -49.96
N ASP A 195 -0.34 87.71 -49.81
CA ASP A 195 -1.51 87.64 -50.68
C ASP A 195 -2.34 88.93 -50.60
N LYS A 196 -2.58 89.45 -49.39
CA LYS A 196 -3.30 90.73 -49.24
C LYS A 196 -2.51 91.90 -49.81
N LEU A 197 -1.19 91.92 -49.67
CA LEU A 197 -0.34 92.98 -50.23
C LEU A 197 -0.29 92.91 -51.75
N ASP A 198 -0.06 91.74 -52.32
CA ASP A 198 -0.06 91.52 -53.77
C ASP A 198 -1.44 91.83 -54.34
N GLU A 199 -2.52 91.31 -53.76
CA GLU A 199 -3.88 91.60 -54.24
C GLU A 199 -4.22 93.10 -54.12
N THR A 200 -3.80 93.78 -53.05
CA THR A 200 -4.02 95.24 -52.98
C THR A 200 -3.09 96.04 -53.89
N LEU A 201 -1.88 95.59 -54.17
CA LEU A 201 -0.95 96.25 -55.11
C LEU A 201 -1.36 96.02 -56.56
N ASP A 202 -1.64 94.78 -56.95
CA ASP A 202 -2.12 94.42 -58.29
C ASP A 202 -3.44 95.10 -58.57
N ASN A 203 -4.44 95.03 -57.67
CA ASN A 203 -5.70 95.74 -57.93
C ASN A 203 -5.52 97.26 -58.00
N ASN A 204 -4.66 97.88 -57.17
CA ASN A 204 -4.39 99.31 -57.30
C ASN A 204 -3.57 99.67 -58.56
N LEU A 205 -2.78 98.75 -59.09
CA LEU A 205 -1.99 98.94 -60.31
C LEU A 205 -2.85 98.70 -61.56
N ASP A 206 -3.67 97.64 -61.56
CA ASP A 206 -4.65 97.35 -62.61
C ASP A 206 -5.71 98.45 -62.67
N ASP A 207 -6.30 98.88 -61.54
CA ASP A 207 -7.25 100.01 -61.53
C ASP A 207 -6.61 101.31 -62.06
N ARG A 208 -5.28 101.46 -61.96
CA ARG A 208 -4.55 102.62 -62.48
C ARG A 208 -4.06 102.47 -63.93
N LEU A 209 -3.94 101.24 -64.42
CA LEU A 209 -3.53 100.94 -65.80
C LEU A 209 -4.75 100.78 -66.73
N ASP A 210 -5.86 100.28 -66.21
CA ASP A 210 -7.15 100.13 -66.91
C ASP A 210 -7.80 101.49 -67.22
N ASP A 211 -7.47 102.54 -66.47
CA ASP A 211 -7.96 103.92 -66.71
C ASP A 211 -7.29 104.60 -67.93
N THR A 212 -6.39 103.92 -68.66
CA THR A 212 -5.61 104.54 -69.77
C THR A 212 -5.57 103.78 -71.11
N SER A 213 -6.37 102.73 -71.32
CA SER A 213 -6.37 102.02 -72.61
C SER A 213 -7.77 101.61 -73.09
N ASP A 214 -8.42 102.58 -73.75
CA ASP A 214 -9.40 102.51 -74.85
C ASP A 214 -10.35 101.29 -74.99
N ASP A 215 -11.66 101.63 -74.94
CA ASP A 215 -12.70 101.38 -75.96
C ASP A 215 -12.60 100.09 -76.83
N ILE A 216 -13.58 99.16 -76.67
CA ILE A 216 -14.52 98.62 -77.69
C ILE A 216 -15.23 97.32 -77.22
N GLU A 217 -16.57 97.37 -77.23
CA GLU A 217 -17.62 96.35 -77.48
C GLU A 217 -17.45 94.84 -77.12
N SER A 218 -18.19 94.39 -76.08
CA SER A 218 -19.35 93.43 -76.06
C SER A 218 -19.38 92.12 -76.91
N PRO A 219 -20.26 91.13 -76.61
CA PRO A 219 -20.30 90.16 -75.50
C PRO A 219 -20.46 88.68 -75.99
N ASN A 220 -20.21 87.65 -75.15
CA ASN A 220 -21.04 86.41 -75.03
C ASN A 220 -20.38 85.22 -74.27
N ASN A 221 -21.04 84.86 -73.17
CA ASN A 221 -21.78 83.60 -72.94
C ASN A 221 -21.07 82.29 -72.52
N SER A 222 -21.51 81.81 -71.34
CA SER A 222 -21.76 80.40 -70.93
C SER A 222 -20.54 79.51 -70.57
N ILE A 223 -20.52 78.62 -69.56
CA ILE A 223 -21.48 78.09 -68.57
C ILE A 223 -20.66 77.08 -67.69
N ASN A 224 -21.00 76.95 -66.39
CA ASN A 224 -20.78 75.79 -65.48
C ASN A 224 -19.34 75.42 -65.05
N ASP A 225 -19.05 74.88 -63.86
CA ASP A 225 -19.80 74.54 -62.64
C ASP A 225 -18.74 74.09 -61.59
N LYS A 226 -18.97 74.44 -60.32
CA LYS A 226 -18.89 73.58 -59.11
C LYS A 226 -17.55 72.92 -58.73
N GLU A 227 -16.93 73.33 -57.62
CA GLU A 227 -17.28 73.07 -56.21
C GLU A 227 -16.52 71.88 -55.61
N GLN A 228 -15.84 72.20 -54.51
CA GLN A 228 -15.72 71.44 -53.26
C GLN A 228 -14.72 70.28 -53.15
N GLY A 229 -13.90 70.39 -52.09
CA GLY A 229 -13.85 69.33 -51.08
C GLY A 229 -12.51 68.63 -50.88
N GLN A 230 -11.74 69.09 -49.88
CA GLN A 230 -10.88 68.26 -48.99
C GLN A 230 -11.69 67.11 -48.33
N PRO A 231 -11.12 66.18 -47.50
CA PRO A 231 -9.73 65.74 -47.25
C PRO A 231 -9.54 64.19 -47.13
N ILE A 232 -8.26 63.76 -47.00
CA ILE A 232 -7.63 62.77 -46.07
C ILE A 232 -8.49 61.59 -45.50
N GLU A 233 -8.02 60.34 -45.62
CA GLU A 233 -7.64 59.46 -44.48
C GLU A 233 -7.22 58.02 -44.85
N LEU A 234 -6.38 57.50 -43.96
CA LEU A 234 -5.61 56.25 -43.98
C LEU A 234 -6.44 55.02 -43.59
N ASN A 235 -5.95 53.86 -44.05
CA ASN A 235 -5.94 52.54 -43.41
C ASN A 235 -7.15 52.08 -42.57
N SER A 236 -7.71 50.92 -42.95
CA SER A 236 -7.66 49.71 -42.10
C SER A 236 -8.19 48.49 -42.86
N ILE A 237 -7.39 47.43 -42.84
CA ILE A 237 -7.78 46.08 -43.25
C ILE A 237 -8.23 45.35 -42.00
N GLU A 238 -9.47 44.87 -41.98
CA GLU A 238 -9.89 43.69 -41.23
C GLU A 238 -11.06 43.04 -41.98
N PRO A 239 -11.00 41.71 -42.23
CA PRO A 239 -12.17 40.86 -42.16
C PRO A 239 -11.98 39.91 -40.97
N ALA A 240 -12.93 39.95 -40.04
CA ALA A 240 -14.09 39.05 -40.06
C ALA A 240 -13.75 37.63 -39.56
N ILE A 241 -13.97 37.53 -38.25
CA ILE A 241 -14.37 36.38 -37.43
C ILE A 241 -15.04 35.24 -38.22
N GLU A 242 -14.47 34.03 -38.05
CA GLU A 242 -15.17 32.75 -38.05
C GLU A 242 -15.03 32.10 -36.64
N PRO A 243 -15.90 31.13 -36.26
CA PRO A 243 -16.41 31.00 -34.89
C PRO A 243 -15.54 30.07 -34.03
N ASP A 244 -14.60 30.64 -33.27
CA ASP A 244 -13.77 29.85 -32.35
C ASP A 244 -14.45 29.69 -30.98
N GLY A 245 -14.65 28.43 -30.57
CA GLY A 245 -14.97 28.08 -29.19
C GLY A 245 -13.88 28.63 -28.27
N GLN A 246 -14.27 29.52 -27.36
CA GLN A 246 -13.35 30.26 -26.50
C GLN A 246 -12.48 29.32 -25.65
N TRP A 247 -11.17 29.49 -25.78
CA TRP A 247 -10.17 28.83 -24.95
C TRP A 247 -10.03 29.60 -23.63
N LEU A 248 -10.34 28.94 -22.52
CA LEU A 248 -10.39 29.57 -21.20
C LEU A 248 -9.49 28.81 -20.21
N THR A 249 -8.86 29.52 -19.30
CA THR A 249 -8.11 28.92 -18.20
C THR A 249 -9.05 28.36 -17.13
N LEU A 250 -8.58 27.41 -16.32
CA LEU A 250 -9.38 26.86 -15.21
C LEU A 250 -9.81 27.93 -14.19
N LYS A 251 -9.07 29.04 -14.08
CA LYS A 251 -9.40 30.17 -13.20
C LYS A 251 -10.55 31.01 -13.77
N GLU A 252 -10.53 31.30 -15.07
CA GLU A 252 -11.61 32.01 -15.77
C GLU A 252 -12.89 31.16 -15.82
N ILE A 253 -12.74 29.85 -16.03
CA ILE A 253 -13.82 28.87 -15.99
C ILE A 253 -14.49 28.84 -14.61
N LEU A 254 -13.71 28.82 -13.54
CA LEU A 254 -14.24 28.82 -12.17
C LEU A 254 -15.01 30.11 -11.86
N GLY A 255 -14.59 31.24 -12.44
CA GLY A 255 -15.26 32.54 -12.32
C GLY A 255 -16.64 32.63 -12.97
N GLN A 256 -17.01 31.69 -13.85
CA GLN A 256 -18.33 31.68 -14.50
C GLN A 256 -19.46 31.12 -13.61
N HIS A 257 -19.15 30.61 -12.41
CA HIS A 257 -20.13 30.17 -11.40
C HIS A 257 -21.28 29.28 -11.93
N ARG A 258 -21.00 28.34 -12.85
CA ARG A 258 -22.01 27.39 -13.36
C ARG A 258 -22.51 26.46 -12.25
N LYS A 259 -23.84 26.27 -12.19
CA LYS A 259 -24.56 25.60 -11.09
C LYS A 259 -24.11 24.15 -10.82
N ASP A 260 -23.69 23.43 -11.86
CA ASP A 260 -23.31 22.00 -11.79
C ASP A 260 -21.79 21.77 -11.95
N TRP A 261 -20.98 22.80 -11.69
CA TRP A 261 -19.53 22.76 -11.87
C TRP A 261 -18.80 22.74 -10.53
N PRO A 262 -17.65 22.04 -10.45
CA PRO A 262 -16.84 22.02 -9.24
C PRO A 262 -16.41 23.42 -8.82
N LYS A 263 -16.55 23.75 -7.53
CA LYS A 263 -16.22 25.07 -6.97
C LYS A 263 -14.72 25.27 -6.66
N SER A 264 -13.87 24.36 -7.13
CA SER A 264 -12.41 24.44 -6.94
C SER A 264 -11.68 24.16 -8.24
N ILE A 265 -10.52 24.78 -8.43
CA ILE A 265 -9.65 24.61 -9.61
C ILE A 265 -9.29 23.13 -9.80
N GLU A 266 -8.96 22.43 -8.71
CA GLU A 266 -8.64 21.00 -8.73
C GLU A 266 -9.86 20.13 -9.07
N GLY A 267 -11.06 20.52 -8.61
CA GLY A 267 -12.30 19.86 -9.00
C GLY A 267 -12.59 20.00 -10.49
N LEU A 268 -12.40 21.20 -11.04
CA LEU A 268 -12.55 21.49 -12.47
C LEU A 268 -11.53 20.72 -13.31
N ARG A 269 -10.27 20.65 -12.85
CA ARG A 269 -9.23 19.85 -13.51
C ARG A 269 -9.62 18.38 -13.61
N ARG A 270 -10.17 17.80 -12.54
CA ARG A 270 -10.66 16.41 -12.55
C ARG A 270 -11.87 16.21 -13.45
N LYS A 271 -12.76 17.19 -13.53
CA LYS A 271 -13.92 17.16 -14.44
C LYS A 271 -13.47 17.24 -15.91
N ALA A 272 -12.56 18.16 -16.24
CA ALA A 272 -12.00 18.31 -17.58
C ALA A 272 -11.25 17.04 -18.06
N ILE A 273 -10.56 16.34 -17.16
CA ILE A 273 -9.92 15.05 -17.48
C ILE A 273 -10.98 13.95 -17.69
N ARG A 274 -12.03 13.92 -16.87
CA ARG A 274 -13.11 12.92 -16.96
C ARG A 274 -13.95 13.09 -18.23
N GLU A 275 -14.17 14.32 -18.65
CA GLU A 275 -14.99 14.69 -19.82
C GLU A 275 -14.15 14.98 -21.07
N GLU A 276 -12.84 14.69 -21.03
CA GLU A 276 -11.90 14.82 -22.16
C GLU A 276 -11.96 16.18 -22.87
N TRP A 277 -12.02 17.28 -22.12
CA TRP A 277 -12.09 18.62 -22.72
C TRP A 277 -10.85 18.91 -23.58
N PRO A 278 -11.01 19.52 -24.77
CA PRO A 278 -9.89 19.94 -25.60
C PRO A 278 -8.96 20.86 -24.79
N ARG A 279 -7.67 20.52 -24.74
CA ARG A 279 -6.66 21.25 -23.97
C ARG A 279 -5.56 21.75 -24.89
N ARG A 280 -5.18 23.02 -24.72
CA ARG A 280 -4.01 23.63 -25.37
C ARG A 280 -3.05 24.15 -24.31
N ASP A 281 -1.78 23.83 -24.48
CA ASP A 281 -0.70 24.38 -23.66
C ASP A 281 -0.11 25.59 -24.41
N ARG A 282 -0.20 26.79 -23.82
CA ARG A 282 0.55 28.00 -24.23
C ARG A 282 1.66 28.24 -23.22
N GLU A 283 2.73 28.92 -23.64
CA GLU A 283 4.05 28.99 -23.00
C GLU A 283 4.10 29.10 -21.47
N ASN A 284 3.06 29.60 -20.79
CA ASN A 284 2.96 29.58 -19.33
C ASN A 284 1.55 29.27 -18.75
N ARG A 285 0.60 28.75 -19.56
CA ARG A 285 -0.78 28.47 -19.10
C ARG A 285 -1.46 27.35 -19.88
N LYS A 286 -2.34 26.63 -19.18
CA LYS A 286 -3.19 25.57 -19.75
C LYS A 286 -4.58 26.12 -19.97
N GLU A 287 -4.99 26.17 -21.23
CA GLU A 287 -6.31 26.63 -21.66
C GLU A 287 -7.15 25.40 -22.05
N TYR A 288 -8.43 25.44 -21.73
CA TYR A 288 -9.40 24.39 -22.01
C TYR A 288 -10.55 24.98 -22.81
N GLN A 289 -11.01 24.26 -23.82
CA GLN A 289 -12.23 24.61 -24.53
C GLN A 289 -13.41 23.99 -23.79
N ILE A 290 -14.38 24.84 -23.41
CA ILE A 290 -15.60 24.38 -22.76
C ILE A 290 -16.52 23.75 -23.82
N PRO A 291 -17.03 22.52 -23.63
CA PRO A 291 -18.09 21.97 -24.47
C PRO A 291 -19.46 22.64 -24.25
#